data_AF-A0A838RXI1-F1
#
_entry.id   AF-A0A838RXI1-F1
#
_cell.length_a   1.000
_cell.length_b   1.000
_cell.length_c   1.000
_cell.angle_alpha   90.00
_cell.angle_beta   90.00
_cell.angle_gamma   90.00
#
_symmetry.space_group_name_H-M   'P 1'
#
loop_
_entity.id
_entity.type
_entity.pdbx_description
1 polymer ?
#
loop_
_entity_poly.entity_id
_entity_poly.type
_entity_poly.pdbx_seq_one_letter_code
_entity_poly.pdbx_strand_id
1 'polypeptide(L)' 'MQGTDLADTGLAARGATILNPLLFADLERPEYYFDAHHPNATGRQQITERLVGELLSRLDQRPATGRLR' A
#
# COMPACT_ATOMS: atom_id res chain seq x y z
N MET A 1 8.43 22.02 8.21
CA MET A 1 9.11 21.82 6.92
C MET A 1 8.20 20.98 6.04
N GLN A 2 7.53 21.61 5.07
CA GLN A 2 6.79 20.90 4.03
C GLN A 2 7.80 20.28 3.08
N GLY A 3 8.01 18.96 3.20
CA GLY A 3 8.71 18.18 2.19
C GLY A 3 7.81 18.08 0.98
N THR A 4 8.24 18.68 -0.11
CA THR A 4 7.53 18.76 -1.38
C THR A 4 7.20 17.39 -1.93
N ASP A 5 5.90 17.13 -2.04
CA ASP A 5 5.28 16.08 -2.82
C ASP A 5 5.48 16.35 -4.33
N LEU A 6 6.68 16.04 -4.81
CA LEU A 6 7.03 16.08 -6.25
C LEU A 6 6.86 14.70 -6.90
N ALA A 7 6.50 13.67 -6.11
CA ALA A 7 6.32 12.30 -6.59
C ALA A 7 4.84 11.94 -6.82
N ASP A 8 3.85 12.54 -6.12
CA ASP A 8 2.44 12.14 -6.29
C ASP A 8 1.86 12.60 -7.62
N THR A 9 2.24 13.77 -8.14
CA THR A 9 1.48 14.39 -9.24
C THR A 9 1.64 13.65 -10.56
N GLY A 10 2.80 13.03 -10.80
CA GLY A 10 3.10 12.34 -12.06
C GLY A 10 2.70 10.87 -12.09
N LEU A 11 2.74 10.17 -10.95
CA LEU A 11 2.50 8.73 -10.89
C LEU A 11 1.00 8.42 -10.76
N ALA A 12 0.27 9.22 -9.97
CA ALA A 12 -1.19 9.12 -9.88
C ALA A 12 -1.86 9.39 -11.25
N ALA A 13 -1.34 10.37 -12.01
CA ALA A 13 -1.80 10.67 -13.37
C ALA A 13 -1.61 9.49 -14.36
N ARG A 14 -0.70 8.55 -14.06
CA ARG A 14 -0.46 7.32 -14.84
C ARG A 14 -1.30 6.14 -14.37
N GLY A 15 -2.26 6.37 -13.46
CA GLY A 15 -3.12 5.33 -12.91
C GLY A 15 -2.45 4.46 -11.83
N ALA A 16 -1.26 4.85 -11.35
CA ALA A 16 -0.59 4.14 -10.29
C ALA A 16 -1.30 4.37 -8.94
N THR A 17 -1.43 3.31 -8.15
CA THR A 17 -1.90 3.41 -6.77
C THR A 17 -0.71 3.66 -5.86
N ILE A 18 -0.67 4.82 -5.22
CA ILE A 18 0.34 5.17 -4.22
C ILE A 18 -0.14 4.69 -2.86
N LEU A 19 0.64 3.80 -2.24
CA LEU A 19 0.38 3.31 -0.88
C LEU A 19 1.06 4.23 0.13
N ASN A 20 0.49 4.30 1.34
CA ASN A 20 1.15 4.99 2.46
C ASN A 20 2.54 4.34 2.71
N PRO A 21 3.65 5.10 2.68
CA PRO A 21 4.98 4.56 2.91
C PRO A 21 5.15 3.95 4.32
N LEU A 22 4.30 4.31 5.27
CA LEU A 22 4.30 3.79 6.64
C LEU A 22 3.40 2.56 6.83
N LEU A 23 2.74 2.05 5.77
CA LEU A 23 1.76 0.95 5.85
C LEU A 23 2.32 -0.32 6.52
N PHE A 24 3.63 -0.53 6.43
CA PHE A 24 4.32 -1.72 6.92
C PHE A 24 5.42 -1.43 7.96
N ALA A 25 5.54 -0.21 8.47
CA ALA A 25 6.68 0.19 9.32
C ALA A 25 6.82 -0.65 10.61
N ASP A 26 5.69 -1.04 11.20
CA ASP A 26 5.64 -1.91 12.38
C ASP A 26 5.82 -3.40 12.07
N LEU A 27 5.81 -3.78 10.79
CA LEU A 27 6.09 -5.15 10.37
C LEU A 27 7.58 -5.45 10.27
N GLU A 28 8.48 -4.47 10.42
CA GLU A 28 9.95 -4.65 10.50
C GLU A 28 10.41 -5.40 11.76
N ARG A 29 9.48 -5.82 12.62
CA ARG A 29 9.76 -6.53 13.87
C ARG A 29 10.23 -7.97 13.59
N PRO A 30 11.27 -8.47 14.29
CA PRO A 30 11.84 -9.80 14.05
C PRO A 30 10.83 -10.95 14.17
N GLU A 31 9.80 -10.80 15.01
CA GLU A 31 8.72 -11.78 15.22
C GLU A 31 7.88 -12.08 13.97
N TYR A 32 7.95 -11.24 12.94
CA TYR A 32 7.25 -11.45 11.67
C TYR A 32 8.13 -12.08 10.58
N TYR A 33 9.40 -12.38 10.87
CA TYR A 33 10.33 -12.97 9.92
C TYR A 33 10.83 -14.35 10.34
N PHE A 34 11.16 -15.18 9.35
CA PHE A 34 11.81 -16.47 9.53
C PHE A 34 13.34 -16.31 9.59
N ASP A 35 13.87 -15.32 8.88
CA ASP A 35 15.27 -14.89 8.89
C ASP A 35 15.35 -13.35 8.81
N ALA A 36 16.48 -12.76 8.42
CA ALA A 36 16.59 -11.30 8.33
C ALA A 36 15.85 -10.67 7.11
N HIS A 37 15.23 -11.46 6.23
CA HIS A 37 14.69 -10.99 4.95
C HIS A 37 13.27 -11.54 4.63
N HIS A 38 12.97 -12.78 5.00
CA HIS A 38 11.77 -13.48 4.58
C HIS A 38 10.69 -13.50 5.68
N PRO A 39 9.48 -12.98 5.42
CA PRO A 39 8.40 -13.03 6.39
C PRO A 39 7.96 -14.47 6.67
N ASN A 40 7.74 -14.77 7.95
CA ASN A 40 7.16 -16.03 8.39
C ASN A 40 5.64 -16.05 8.09
N ALA A 41 4.94 -17.12 8.50
CA ALA A 41 3.50 -17.25 8.21
C ALA A 41 2.69 -16.06 8.75
N THR A 42 2.96 -15.63 9.99
CA THR A 42 2.32 -14.48 10.62
C THR A 42 2.65 -13.18 9.88
N GLY A 43 3.92 -12.97 9.51
CA GLY A 43 4.32 -11.79 8.74
C GLY A 43 3.64 -11.72 7.37
N ARG A 44 3.56 -12.84 6.64
CA ARG A 44 2.86 -12.88 5.34
C ARG A 44 1.39 -12.57 5.47
N GLN A 45 0.73 -13.08 6.52
CA GLN A 45 -0.67 -12.78 6.79
C GLN A 45 -0.86 -11.26 7.03
N GLN A 46 -0.08 -10.66 7.93
CA GLN A 46 -0.17 -9.24 8.25
C GLN A 46 0.08 -8.33 7.03
N ILE A 47 1.10 -8.65 6.22
CA ILE A 47 1.37 -7.93 4.97
C ILE A 47 0.16 -8.01 4.04
N THR A 48 -0.41 -9.22 3.86
CA THR A 48 -1.52 -9.46 2.93
C THR A 48 -2.78 -8.71 3.37
N GLU A 49 -3.17 -8.82 4.63
CA GLU A 49 -4.38 -8.18 5.15
C GLU A 49 -4.34 -6.65 4.97
N ARG A 50 -3.20 -6.03 5.28
CA ARG A 50 -3.03 -4.58 5.13
C ARG A 50 -2.99 -4.12 3.69
N LEU A 51 -2.23 -4.83 2.85
CA LEU A 51 -2.13 -4.49 1.44
C LEU A 51 -3.51 -4.59 0.77
N VAL A 52 -4.25 -5.67 1.02
CA VAL A 52 -5.60 -5.85 0.47
C VAL A 52 -6.56 -4.78 0.99
N GLY A 53 -6.54 -4.49 2.30
CA GLY A 53 -7.37 -3.44 2.89
C GLY A 53 -7.13 -2.06 2.28
N GLU A 54 -5.86 -1.66 2.12
CA GLU A 54 -5.50 -0.39 1.49
C GLU A 54 -5.92 -0.37 0.01
N LEU A 55 -5.65 -1.45 -0.74
CA LEU A 55 -6.02 -1.52 -2.15
C LEU A 55 -7.53 -1.43 -2.37
N LEU A 56 -8.32 -2.14 -1.57
CA LEU A 56 -9.79 -2.08 -1.64
C LEU A 56 -10.30 -0.67 -1.31
N SER A 57 -9.77 -0.04 -0.26
CA SER A 57 -10.13 1.33 0.10
C SER A 57 -9.86 2.32 -1.04
N ARG A 58 -8.73 2.18 -1.73
CA ARG A 58 -8.37 3.02 -2.89
C ARG A 58 -9.25 2.75 -4.12
N LEU A 59 -9.66 1.51 -4.34
CA LEU A 59 -10.54 1.14 -5.45
C LEU A 59 -11.97 1.63 -5.22
N ASP A 60 -12.49 1.53 -4.00
CA ASP A 60 -13.83 2.01 -3.64
C ASP A 60 -13.95 3.54 -3.75
N GLN A 61 -12.85 4.27 -3.56
CA GLN A 61 -12.80 5.73 -3.72
C GLN A 61 -12.67 6.19 -5.18
N ARG A 62 -12.44 5.29 -6.15
CA ARG A 62 -12.42 5.69 -7.56
C ARG A 62 -13.86 5.94 -8.02
N PRO A 63 -14.19 7.15 -8.53
CA PRO A 63 -15.47 7.35 -9.18
C PRO A 63 -15.61 6.34 -10.32
N ALA A 64 -16.81 5.79 -10.50
CA ALA A 64 -17.13 4.86 -11.58
C ALA A 64 -17.06 5.58 -12.95
N THR A 65 -15.87 5.92 -13.41
CA THR A 65 -15.62 6.47 -14.74
C THR A 65 -15.66 5.31 -15.72
N GLY A 66 -16.86 4.77 -15.97
CA GLY A 66 -16.98 3.53 -16.73
C GLY A 66 -18.37 2.93 -16.84
N ARG A 67 -19.43 3.74 -16.93
CA ARG A 67 -20.64 3.33 -17.64
C ARG A 67 -20.90 4.34 -18.75
N LEU A 68 -20.12 4.20 -19.82
CA LEU A 68 -20.49 4.75 -21.12
C LEU A 68 -21.83 4.10 -21.48
N ARG A 69 -22.91 4.89 -21.42
CA ARG A 69 -24.19 4.60 -22.06
C ARG A 69 -24.09 4.96 -23.53
#